data_AF-A0A6P3UXT8-F1
#
_entry.id   AF-A0A6P3UXT8-F1
#
_cell.length_a   1.000
_cell.length_b   1.000
_cell.length_c   1.000
_cell.angle_alpha   90.00
_cell.angle_beta   90.00
_cell.angle_gamma   90.00
#
_symmetry.space_group_name_H-M   'P 1'
#
loop_
_entity.id
_entity.type
_entity.pdbx_description
1 polymer ?
#
loop_
_entity_poly.entity_id
_entity_poly.type
_entity_poly.pdbx_seq_one_letter_code
_entity_poly.pdbx_strand_id
1 'polypeptide(L)'
;MKLDDGECEFALMYDKFSTIMKTNKTGRKFPALFAMKDLCPVVESLLQRLNEASSEPVDDYLIYSIETLFADLRNAAVRIVDDRSIPLVVAEMEFAKDLSSTRDFECEFHKTAANP
;
A
#
# COMPACT_ATOMS: atom_id res chain seq x y z
N MET A 1 -25.29 14.61 6.64
CA MET A 1 -25.19 13.41 5.79
C MET A 1 -24.77 12.27 6.70
N LYS A 2 -25.49 11.15 6.75
CA LYS A 2 -25.08 10.00 7.56
C LYS A 2 -23.98 9.29 6.76
N LEU A 3 -22.75 9.29 7.26
CA LEU A 3 -21.67 8.54 6.62
C LEU A 3 -21.96 7.05 6.82
N ASP A 4 -21.77 6.27 5.77
CA ASP A 4 -21.94 4.82 5.81
C ASP A 4 -20.81 4.19 6.65
N ASP A 5 -21.10 3.10 7.35
CA ASP A 5 -20.15 2.45 8.29
C ASP A 5 -19.01 1.70 7.55
N GLY A 6 -18.94 1.85 6.23
CA GLY A 6 -17.98 1.17 5.36
C GLY A 6 -18.44 -0.23 4.95
N GLU A 7 -17.66 -0.86 4.09
CA GLU A 7 -17.89 -2.24 3.65
C GLU A 7 -17.37 -3.21 4.71
N CYS A 8 -18.21 -4.16 5.15
CA CYS A 8 -17.84 -5.19 6.12
C CYS A 8 -17.80 -6.61 5.52
N GLU A 9 -18.28 -6.79 4.29
CA GLU A 9 -18.28 -8.08 3.60
C GLU A 9 -16.96 -8.29 2.85
N PHE A 10 -16.07 -9.12 3.40
CA PHE A 10 -14.74 -9.40 2.81
C PHE A 10 -14.79 -9.92 1.38
N ALA A 11 -15.84 -10.66 1.00
CA ALA A 11 -16.01 -11.12 -0.38
C ALA A 11 -16.22 -9.95 -1.36
N LEU A 12 -17.06 -8.97 -0.99
CA LEU A 12 -17.28 -7.77 -1.80
C LEU A 12 -16.02 -6.89 -1.86
N MET A 13 -15.28 -6.79 -0.76
CA MET A 13 -13.99 -6.11 -0.73
C MET A 13 -12.97 -6.80 -1.65
N TYR A 14 -12.91 -8.13 -1.63
CA TYR A 14 -12.02 -8.91 -2.49
C TYR A 14 -12.35 -8.70 -3.97
N ASP A 15 -13.62 -8.71 -4.37
CA ASP A 15 -14.02 -8.49 -5.75
C ASP A 15 -13.60 -7.10 -6.26
N LYS A 16 -13.82 -6.06 -5.44
CA LYS A 16 -13.39 -4.69 -5.74
C LYS A 16 -11.87 -4.60 -5.85
N PHE A 17 -11.16 -5.15 -4.89
CA PHE A 17 -9.70 -5.16 -4.85
C PHE A 17 -9.10 -5.92 -6.05
N SER A 18 -9.57 -7.14 -6.31
CA SER A 18 -9.07 -7.99 -7.39
C SER A 18 -9.33 -7.36 -8.77
N THR A 19 -10.44 -6.63 -8.94
CA THR A 19 -10.72 -5.88 -10.17
C THR A 19 -9.62 -4.85 -10.45
N ILE A 20 -9.17 -4.11 -9.43
CA ILE A 20 -8.08 -3.13 -9.57
C ILE A 20 -6.77 -3.85 -9.91
N MET A 21 -6.44 -4.91 -9.17
CA MET A 21 -5.17 -5.63 -9.31
C MET A 21 -5.04 -6.39 -10.64
N LYS A 22 -6.16 -6.88 -11.20
CA LYS A 22 -6.20 -7.58 -12.49
C LYS A 22 -5.69 -6.71 -13.65
N THR A 23 -5.79 -5.39 -13.56
CA THR A 23 -5.35 -4.44 -14.59
C THR A 23 -3.84 -4.50 -14.87
N ASN A 24 -3.04 -4.85 -13.86
CA ASN A 24 -1.57 -4.91 -13.96
C ASN A 24 -1.01 -6.31 -13.67
N LYS A 25 -1.84 -7.35 -13.88
CA LYS A 25 -1.48 -8.73 -13.60
C LYS A 25 -0.42 -9.21 -14.60
N THR A 26 0.66 -9.82 -14.11
CA THR A 26 1.70 -10.44 -14.95
C THR A 26 1.56 -11.96 -14.89
N GLY A 27 1.06 -12.55 -15.97
CA GLY A 27 0.71 -13.97 -15.98
C GLY A 27 -0.35 -14.30 -14.94
N ARG A 28 -0.01 -15.15 -13.96
CA ARG A 28 -0.92 -15.55 -12.87
C ARG A 28 -0.78 -14.72 -11.60
N LYS A 29 0.22 -13.83 -11.51
CA LYS A 29 0.53 -13.08 -10.29
C LYS A 29 0.01 -11.66 -10.33
N PHE A 30 -0.60 -11.25 -9.22
CA PHE A 30 -0.91 -9.83 -9.01
C PHE A 30 0.36 -8.99 -8.93
N PRO A 31 0.28 -7.68 -9.26
CA PRO A 31 1.40 -6.77 -9.06
C PRO A 31 1.79 -6.73 -7.57
N ALA A 32 3.07 -6.46 -7.31
CA ALA A 32 3.54 -6.29 -5.94
C ALA A 32 2.88 -5.07 -5.28
N LEU A 33 2.56 -5.21 -4.00
CA LEU A 33 2.10 -4.13 -3.15
C LEU A 33 3.26 -3.56 -2.36
N PHE A 34 3.22 -2.26 -2.12
CA PHE A 34 4.20 -1.57 -1.31
C PHE A 34 3.50 -0.89 -0.14
N ALA A 35 3.94 -1.20 1.07
CA ALA A 35 3.44 -0.62 2.31
C ALA A 35 4.61 -0.16 3.17
N MET A 36 4.36 0.68 4.17
CA MET A 36 5.39 0.93 5.18
C MET A 36 5.77 -0.40 5.84
N LYS A 37 7.06 -0.61 6.08
CA LYS A 37 7.60 -1.87 6.60
C LYS A 37 6.83 -2.40 7.81
N ASP A 38 6.51 -1.52 8.75
CA ASP A 38 5.83 -1.87 10.00
C ASP A 38 4.34 -2.22 9.78
N LEU A 39 3.77 -1.84 8.65
CA LEU A 39 2.40 -2.17 8.25
C LEU A 39 2.31 -3.43 7.38
N CYS A 40 3.42 -3.92 6.81
CA CYS A 40 3.40 -5.12 5.97
C CYS A 40 2.66 -6.31 6.63
N PRO A 41 2.92 -6.67 7.91
CA PRO A 41 2.21 -7.80 8.54
C PRO A 41 0.70 -7.59 8.64
N VAL A 42 0.26 -6.34 8.85
CA VAL A 42 -1.17 -5.99 8.93
C VAL A 42 -1.83 -6.10 7.55
N VAL A 43 -1.13 -5.64 6.51
CA VAL A 43 -1.60 -5.77 5.12
C VAL A 43 -1.67 -7.25 4.72
N GLU A 44 -0.66 -8.06 5.04
CA GLU A 44 -0.68 -9.51 4.80
C GLU A 44 -1.89 -10.17 5.46
N SER A 45 -2.15 -9.86 6.73
CA SER A 45 -3.30 -10.38 7.46
C SER A 45 -4.64 -9.98 6.82
N LEU A 46 -4.77 -8.74 6.35
CA LEU A 46 -5.97 -8.29 5.64
C LEU A 46 -6.16 -9.05 4.32
N LEU A 47 -5.10 -9.18 3.52
CA LEU A 47 -5.16 -9.88 2.23
C LEU A 47 -5.47 -11.37 2.40
N GLN A 48 -4.98 -12.00 3.48
CA GLN A 48 -5.34 -13.36 3.83
C GLN A 48 -6.85 -13.48 4.09
N ARG A 49 -7.44 -12.57 4.87
CA ARG A 49 -8.90 -12.57 5.13
C ARG A 49 -9.72 -12.36 3.86
N LEU A 50 -9.26 -11.48 2.95
CA LEU A 50 -9.89 -11.29 1.64
C LEU A 50 -9.83 -12.56 0.80
N ASN A 51 -8.69 -13.26 0.81
CA ASN A 51 -8.52 -14.51 0.08
C ASN A 51 -9.39 -15.64 0.65
N GLU A 52 -9.47 -15.77 1.98
CA GLU A 52 -10.33 -16.73 2.68
C GLU A 52 -11.82 -16.52 2.38
N ALA A 53 -12.24 -15.28 2.13
CA ALA A 53 -13.60 -14.95 1.72
C ALA A 53 -13.84 -15.15 0.21
N SER A 54 -12.80 -15.46 -0.57
CA SER A 54 -12.88 -15.64 -2.02
C SER A 54 -12.96 -17.12 -2.40
N SER A 55 -13.51 -17.39 -3.58
CA SER A 55 -13.57 -18.75 -4.15
C SER A 55 -12.41 -19.05 -5.11
N GLU A 56 -11.53 -18.08 -5.34
CA GLU A 56 -10.38 -18.21 -6.24
C GLU A 56 -9.08 -18.34 -5.44
N PRO A 57 -8.26 -19.39 -5.64
CA PRO A 57 -6.95 -19.43 -5.04
C PRO A 57 -6.07 -18.35 -5.68
N VAL A 58 -5.79 -17.29 -4.95
CA VAL A 58 -4.77 -16.31 -5.35
C VAL A 58 -3.39 -16.87 -5.00
N ASP A 59 -2.54 -17.00 -6.02
CA ASP A 59 -1.10 -17.25 -5.84
C ASP A 59 -0.49 -16.07 -5.06
N ASP A 60 0.21 -16.37 -3.96
CA ASP A 60 0.87 -15.49 -2.99
C ASP A 60 0.97 -14.00 -3.36
N TYR A 61 0.40 -13.15 -2.50
CA TYR A 61 0.62 -11.70 -2.56
C TYR A 61 2.08 -11.38 -2.26
N LEU A 62 2.72 -10.62 -3.16
CA LEU A 62 4.04 -10.05 -2.89
C LEU A 62 3.87 -8.67 -2.25
N ILE A 63 4.33 -8.55 -1.01
CA ILE A 63 4.32 -7.28 -0.26
C ILE A 63 5.77 -6.91 0.05
N TYR A 64 6.15 -5.69 -0.32
CA TYR A 64 7.46 -5.13 -0.05
C TYR A 64 7.34 -3.82 0.75
N SER A 65 8.41 -3.46 1.44
CA SER A 65 8.53 -2.14 2.08
C SER A 65 8.64 -1.03 1.02
N ILE A 66 7.86 0.02 1.18
CA ILE A 66 7.95 1.22 0.34
C ILE A 66 9.30 1.94 0.51
N GLU A 67 9.91 1.80 1.69
CA GLU A 67 11.23 2.32 2.02
C GLU A 67 12.32 1.69 1.13
N THR A 68 12.20 0.39 0.86
CA THR A 68 13.11 -0.33 -0.04
C THR A 68 12.92 0.14 -1.47
N LEU A 69 11.66 0.25 -1.93
CA LEU A 69 11.38 0.77 -3.27
C LEU A 69 11.95 2.18 -3.45
N PHE A 70 11.78 3.06 -2.46
CA PHE A 70 12.31 4.41 -2.50
C PHE A 70 13.83 4.43 -2.56
N ALA A 71 14.51 3.66 -1.70
CA ALA A 71 15.98 3.59 -1.71
C ALA A 71 16.49 3.14 -3.08
N ASP A 72 15.92 2.07 -3.63
CA ASP A 72 16.33 1.51 -4.92
C ASP A 72 16.07 2.47 -6.08
N LEU A 73 14.87 3.06 -6.16
CA LEU A 73 14.52 4.01 -7.22
C LEU A 73 15.39 5.27 -7.15
N ARG A 74 15.55 5.85 -5.95
CA ARG A 74 16.35 7.06 -5.77
C ARG A 74 17.82 6.80 -6.06
N ASN A 75 18.37 5.66 -5.63
CA ASN A 75 19.76 5.30 -5.92
C ASN A 75 19.96 5.02 -7.41
N ALA A 76 19.05 4.31 -8.06
CA ALA A 76 19.10 4.09 -9.50
C ALA A 76 19.06 5.41 -10.28
N ALA A 77 18.19 6.34 -9.89
CA ALA A 77 18.08 7.65 -10.52
C ALA A 77 19.36 8.50 -10.32
N VAL A 78 19.93 8.50 -9.12
CA VAL A 78 21.12 9.31 -8.82
C VAL A 78 22.37 8.75 -9.48
N ARG A 79 22.51 7.42 -9.64
CA ARG A 79 23.65 6.79 -10.35
C ARG A 79 23.88 7.31 -11.77
N ILE A 80 22.88 7.93 -12.39
CA ILE A 80 22.99 8.54 -13.72
C ILE A 80 23.76 9.87 -13.66
N VAL A 81 23.78 10.54 -12.51
CA VAL A 81 24.31 11.90 -12.30
C VAL A 81 25.45 11.94 -11.28
N ASP A 82 25.46 11.04 -10.29
CA ASP A 82 26.41 10.98 -9.17
C ASP A 82 26.41 9.59 -8.48
N ASP A 83 27.47 9.20 -7.77
CA ASP A 83 27.56 7.91 -7.06
C ASP A 83 27.12 7.99 -5.57
N ARG A 84 26.39 9.04 -5.20
CA ARG A 84 25.90 9.24 -3.83
C ARG A 84 24.64 8.43 -3.55
N SER A 85 24.77 7.12 -3.38
CA SER A 85 23.67 6.25 -2.92
C SER A 85 23.34 6.46 -1.44
N ILE A 86 22.07 6.29 -1.06
CA ILE A 86 21.65 6.26 0.35
C ILE A 86 21.45 4.81 0.82
N PRO A 87 21.79 4.49 2.08
CA PRO A 87 21.45 3.20 2.66
C PRO A 87 19.95 3.13 3.03
N LEU A 88 19.41 1.91 3.15
CA LEU A 88 18.00 1.68 3.50
C LEU A 88 17.58 2.38 4.80
N VAL A 89 18.45 2.41 5.82
CA VAL A 89 18.14 3.08 7.10
C VAL A 89 17.82 4.57 6.93
N VAL A 90 18.47 5.24 5.97
CA VAL A 90 18.15 6.64 5.67
C VAL A 90 16.79 6.75 5.02
N ALA A 91 16.44 5.85 4.10
CA ALA A 91 15.10 5.79 3.51
C ALA A 91 14.00 5.54 4.57
N GLU A 92 14.23 4.62 5.50
CA GLU A 92 13.32 4.36 6.62
C GLU A 92 13.13 5.63 7.48
N MET A 93 14.21 6.35 7.79
CA MET A 93 14.14 7.61 8.53
C MET A 93 13.38 8.71 7.77
N GLU A 94 13.49 8.79 6.44
CA GLU A 94 12.74 9.77 5.65
C GLU A 94 11.24 9.48 5.63
N PHE A 95 10.83 8.21 5.49
CA PHE A 95 9.41 7.83 5.54
C PHE A 95 8.80 7.94 6.94
N ALA A 96 9.59 7.77 7.99
CA ALA A 96 9.14 7.95 9.37
C ALA A 96 8.85 9.42 9.72
N LYS A 97 9.38 10.38 8.95
CA LYS A 97 9.03 11.78 9.10
C LYS A 97 7.63 11.95 8.52
N ASP A 98 6.63 12.04 9.40
CA ASP A 98 5.29 12.43 9.01
C ASP A 98 5.30 13.89 8.53
N LEU A 99 5.61 14.08 7.24
CA LEU A 99 5.65 15.37 6.57
C LEU A 99 4.25 15.76 6.03
N SER A 100 3.23 14.96 6.31
CA SER A 100 1.87 15.14 5.82
C SER A 100 1.13 16.24 6.59
N SER A 101 1.44 17.50 6.29
CA SER A 101 0.57 18.63 6.63
C SER A 101 -0.55 18.88 5.61
N THR A 102 -0.59 18.04 4.56
CA THR A 102 -1.49 18.19 3.42
C THR A 102 -2.88 17.71 3.80
N ARG A 103 -3.83 18.66 3.88
CA ARG A 103 -5.25 18.39 4.08
C ARG A 103 -5.93 18.15 2.73
N ASP A 104 -7.16 17.63 2.77
CA ASP A 104 -8.09 17.44 1.64
C ASP A 104 -7.87 16.18 0.79
N PHE A 105 -6.89 15.34 1.11
CA PHE A 105 -6.66 14.03 0.47
C PHE A 105 -7.24 12.85 1.25
N GLU A 106 -7.77 13.10 2.46
CA GLU A 106 -8.32 12.06 3.31
C GLU A 106 -9.70 11.58 2.82
N CYS A 107 -10.20 10.47 3.37
CA CYS A 107 -11.58 10.06 3.08
C CYS A 107 -12.59 11.03 3.73
N GLU A 108 -13.82 11.06 3.21
CA GLU A 108 -14.88 11.99 3.67
C GLU A 108 -15.15 11.92 5.18
N PHE A 109 -15.01 10.73 5.78
CA PHE A 109 -15.10 10.57 7.21
C PHE A 109 -14.01 11.36 7.95
N HIS A 110 -12.75 11.23 7.54
CA HIS A 110 -11.65 11.97 8.19
C HIS A 110 -11.70 13.48 7.89
N LYS A 111 -12.17 13.90 6.70
CA LYS A 111 -12.38 15.32 6.38
C LYS A 111 -13.40 16.00 7.30
N THR A 112 -14.45 15.27 7.66
CA THR A 112 -15.53 15.78 8.52
C THR A 112 -15.22 15.62 10.00
N ALA A 113 -14.58 14.53 10.41
CA ALA A 113 -14.21 14.28 11.81
C ALA A 113 -13.04 15.15 12.30
N ALA A 114 -12.17 15.63 11.40
CA ALA A 114 -11.06 16.53 11.75
C ALA A 114 -11.46 18.00 11.94
N ASN A 115 -12.71 18.36 11.64
CA ASN A 115 -13.30 19.68 11.89
C ASN A 115 -14.51 19.52 12.83
N PRO A 116 -14.32 19.46 14.16
CA PRO A 116 -15.43 19.49 15.11
C PRO A 116 -16.21 20.82 15.05
#